data_AF-A0A371AT59-F1
#
_entry.id   AF-A0A371AT59-F1
#
_cell.length_a   1.000
_cell.length_b   1.000
_cell.length_c   1.000
_cell.angle_alpha   90.00
_cell.angle_beta   90.00
_cell.angle_gamma   90.00
#
_symmetry.space_group_name_H-M   'P 1'
#
loop_
_entity.id
_entity.type
_entity.pdbx_description
1 polymer ?
#
loop_
_entity_poly.entity_id
_entity_poly.type
_entity_poly.pdbx_seq_one_letter_code
_entity_poly.pdbx_strand_id
1 'polypeptide(L)'
;MRDITALHPEVQVIANKLVEKCREQGLIIKITDCVRTKEEQDALYAQGRTRAGSIITNVTYPRSNHCWGIAFDFCRNDGTGAYNDTDGFFTKVGQIGKSLGLFWGGDWTSIKDKPHFQLETYGTWSSLQAKYGTPSQYFASWGGSIPVIQKEEAKVVVNDDIVAIKALQKFLNKKGFRDNEGKKLVEDGLKGNKTVFANTKFLQTMLNKDGHTDAEGRKLYVDGYKGEKTEQAMRKVICKMPDKDSKGRNIWKAPKNKGNVVFYIQTNVNTKNDKYYGFNTQKAVIRQQANHNISQDGITGFNTLNSTL
;
A
#
# COMPACT_ATOMS: atom_id res chain seq x y z
N MET A 1 -0.53 8.14 -2.61
CA MET A 1 -0.35 6.72 -2.99
C MET A 1 1.14 6.36 -2.96
N ARG A 2 1.48 5.19 -2.42
CA ARG A 2 2.88 4.74 -2.23
C ARG A 2 3.27 3.58 -3.16
N ASP A 3 2.41 3.33 -4.15
CA ASP A 3 2.56 2.23 -5.09
C ASP A 3 3.24 2.74 -6.36
N ILE A 4 4.37 2.13 -6.71
CA ILE A 4 5.14 2.45 -7.90
C ILE A 4 4.31 2.24 -9.18
N THR A 5 3.35 1.31 -9.17
CA THR A 5 2.49 1.01 -10.32
C THR A 5 1.54 2.14 -10.71
N ALA A 6 1.38 3.14 -9.82
CA ALA A 6 0.59 4.33 -10.10
C ALA A 6 1.35 5.38 -10.92
N LEU A 7 2.68 5.27 -11.02
CA LEU A 7 3.49 6.19 -11.81
C LEU A 7 3.31 5.92 -13.31
N HIS A 8 3.71 6.88 -14.13
CA HIS A 8 3.81 6.69 -15.57
C HIS A 8 4.68 5.45 -15.87
N PRO A 9 4.31 4.56 -16.83
CA PRO A 9 5.04 3.30 -17.08
C PRO A 9 6.56 3.44 -17.20
N GLU A 10 7.04 4.44 -17.93
CA GLU A 10 8.48 4.73 -18.03
C GLU A 10 9.12 5.10 -16.69
N VAL A 11 8.41 5.83 -15.83
CA VAL A 11 8.88 6.20 -14.49
C VAL A 11 8.97 4.97 -13.60
N GLN A 12 8.06 4.00 -13.74
CA GLN A 12 8.14 2.71 -13.03
C GLN A 12 9.42 1.96 -13.41
N VAL A 13 9.69 1.85 -14.72
CA VAL A 13 10.89 1.19 -15.25
C VAL A 13 12.15 1.84 -14.69
N ILE A 14 12.22 3.18 -14.74
CA ILE A 14 13.40 3.92 -14.29
C ILE A 14 13.57 3.89 -12.77
N ALA A 15 12.48 3.94 -12.00
CA ALA A 15 12.53 3.84 -10.55
C ALA A 15 12.98 2.45 -10.08
N ASN A 16 12.55 1.37 -10.75
CA ASN A 16 13.06 0.03 -10.48
C ASN A 16 14.55 -0.10 -10.83
N LYS A 17 14.98 0.43 -11.99
CA LYS A 17 16.41 0.49 -12.34
C LYS A 17 17.25 1.26 -11.32
N LEU A 18 16.71 2.35 -10.76
CA LEU A 18 17.38 3.09 -9.69
C LEU A 18 17.59 2.21 -8.46
N VAL A 19 16.56 1.47 -8.02
CA VAL A 19 16.66 0.54 -6.87
C VAL A 19 17.74 -0.51 -7.11
N GLU A 20 17.78 -1.10 -8.31
CA GLU A 20 18.79 -2.09 -8.70
C GLU A 20 20.20 -1.48 -8.70
N LYS A 21 20.41 -0.33 -9.37
CA LYS A 21 21.71 0.35 -9.45
C LYS A 21 22.23 0.82 -8.10
N CYS A 22 21.33 1.26 -7.21
CA CYS A 22 21.69 1.61 -5.85
C CYS A 22 22.12 0.36 -5.07
N ARG A 23 21.39 -0.75 -5.20
CA ARG A 23 21.72 -2.02 -4.53
C ARG A 23 23.08 -2.55 -4.98
N GLU A 24 23.42 -2.46 -6.27
CA GLU A 24 24.74 -2.84 -6.81
C GLU A 24 25.90 -2.08 -6.13
N GLN A 25 25.64 -0.87 -5.62
CA GLN A 25 26.62 -0.02 -4.94
C GLN A 25 26.50 -0.05 -3.41
N GLY A 26 25.73 -1.00 -2.85
CA GLY A 26 25.49 -1.12 -1.41
C GLY A 26 24.56 -0.05 -0.83
N LEU A 27 23.88 0.73 -1.67
CA LEU A 27 22.92 1.76 -1.27
C LEU A 27 21.51 1.16 -1.25
N ILE A 28 21.05 0.71 -0.09
CA ILE A 28 19.72 0.09 0.03
C ILE A 28 18.67 1.19 0.17
N ILE A 29 17.88 1.41 -0.88
CA ILE A 29 16.79 2.39 -0.91
C ILE A 29 15.41 1.73 -0.91
N LYS A 30 14.39 2.50 -0.53
CA LYS A 30 12.98 2.17 -0.69
C LYS A 30 12.23 3.36 -1.30
N ILE A 31 11.39 3.11 -2.29
CA ILE A 31 10.47 4.13 -2.83
C ILE A 31 9.33 4.35 -1.83
N THR A 32 9.05 5.60 -1.46
CA THR A 32 8.10 5.94 -0.38
C THR A 32 6.85 6.64 -0.86
N ASP A 33 6.96 7.59 -1.78
CA ASP A 33 5.82 8.40 -2.22
C ASP A 33 5.79 8.44 -3.75
N CYS A 34 4.65 8.12 -4.34
CA CYS A 34 4.47 8.03 -5.78
C CYS A 34 3.41 9.07 -6.20
N VAL A 35 2.23 8.65 -6.64
CA VAL A 35 1.15 9.58 -6.99
C VAL A 35 0.54 10.20 -5.73
N ARG A 36 0.45 11.53 -5.68
CA ARG A 36 -0.28 12.26 -4.61
C ARG A 36 -1.69 12.61 -5.05
N THR A 37 -2.69 12.20 -4.26
CA THR A 37 -4.08 12.61 -4.48
C THR A 37 -4.30 14.08 -4.13
N LYS A 38 -5.49 14.59 -4.46
CA LYS A 38 -5.89 15.95 -4.08
C LYS A 38 -5.84 16.15 -2.57
N GLU A 39 -6.39 15.19 -1.82
CA GLU A 39 -6.45 15.24 -0.36
C GLU A 39 -5.04 15.20 0.26
N GLU A 40 -4.15 14.34 -0.27
CA GLU A 40 -2.76 14.26 0.19
C GLU A 40 -2.03 15.58 -0.06
N GLN A 41 -2.10 16.14 -1.28
CA GLN A 41 -1.39 17.37 -1.63
C GLN A 41 -1.92 18.59 -0.85
N ASP A 42 -3.25 18.71 -0.70
CA ASP A 42 -3.86 19.81 0.05
C ASP A 42 -3.51 19.72 1.55
N ALA A 43 -3.42 18.51 2.11
CA ALA A 43 -2.98 18.30 3.49
C ALA A 43 -1.51 18.67 3.71
N LEU A 44 -0.62 18.41 2.75
CA LEU A 44 0.78 18.86 2.80
C LEU A 44 0.87 20.39 2.69
N TYR A 45 0.06 21.01 1.83
CA TYR A 45 0.04 22.46 1.66
C TYR A 45 -0.45 23.20 2.92
N ALA A 46 -1.42 22.62 3.64
CA ALA A 46 -1.93 23.16 4.90
C ALA A 46 -0.88 23.20 6.02
N GLN A 47 0.15 22.35 5.98
CA GLN A 47 1.18 22.28 7.00
C GLN A 47 2.05 23.55 7.04
N GLY A 48 2.23 24.11 8.24
CA GLY A 48 2.91 25.40 8.45
C GLY A 48 2.09 26.62 8.01
N ARG A 49 0.81 26.42 7.65
CA ARG A 49 -0.13 27.49 7.25
C ARG A 49 -1.38 27.45 8.11
N THR A 50 -2.22 26.43 7.92
CA THR A 50 -3.48 26.21 8.65
C THR A 50 -3.41 25.02 9.62
N ARG A 51 -2.34 24.24 9.56
CA ARG A 51 -2.00 23.17 10.51
C ARG A 51 -0.56 23.36 10.98
N ALA A 52 -0.26 23.02 12.24
CA ALA A 52 1.09 23.07 12.79
C ALA A 52 2.10 22.19 12.00
N GLY A 53 3.37 22.58 12.03
CA GLY A 53 4.49 21.88 11.36
C GLY A 53 5.27 22.80 10.41
N SER A 54 6.41 22.34 9.90
CA SER A 54 7.18 23.09 8.91
C SER A 54 6.52 23.07 7.54
N ILE A 55 6.66 24.15 6.76
CA ILE A 55 6.24 24.19 5.36
C ILE A 55 7.12 23.20 4.57
N ILE A 56 6.48 22.18 3.99
CA ILE A 56 7.14 21.12 3.20
C ILE A 56 6.78 21.16 1.71
N THR A 57 5.82 22.01 1.34
CA THR A 57 5.45 22.25 -0.06
C THR A 57 4.92 23.68 -0.22
N ASN A 58 5.17 24.26 -1.39
CA ASN A 58 4.65 25.57 -1.79
C ASN A 58 3.49 25.49 -2.78
N VAL A 59 3.11 24.28 -3.19
CA VAL A 59 2.15 24.06 -4.27
C VAL A 59 0.90 23.31 -3.80
N THR A 60 -0.27 23.74 -4.27
CA THR A 60 -1.57 23.09 -4.07
C THR A 60 -1.84 22.02 -5.14
N TYR A 61 -2.87 21.18 -4.99
CA TYR A 61 -3.27 20.27 -6.06
C TYR A 61 -3.76 21.03 -7.33
N PRO A 62 -3.44 20.57 -8.56
CA PRO A 62 -2.55 19.48 -8.95
C PRO A 62 -1.13 19.97 -9.31
N ARG A 63 -0.64 21.05 -8.70
CA ARG A 63 0.61 21.74 -9.07
C ARG A 63 1.88 21.07 -8.54
N SER A 64 1.83 19.78 -8.26
CA SER A 64 2.99 18.95 -7.89
C SER A 64 3.16 17.84 -8.92
N ASN A 65 4.39 17.55 -9.32
CA ASN A 65 4.70 16.46 -10.28
C ASN A 65 4.26 15.08 -9.75
N HIS A 66 4.14 14.89 -8.44
CA HIS A 66 3.54 13.69 -7.86
C HIS A 66 2.06 13.55 -8.23
N CYS A 67 1.31 14.65 -8.34
CA CYS A 67 -0.09 14.60 -8.75
C CYS A 67 -0.24 14.06 -10.18
N TRP A 68 0.81 14.16 -10.99
CA TRP A 68 0.85 13.72 -12.38
C TRP A 68 1.60 12.39 -12.57
N GLY A 69 2.00 11.70 -11.50
CA GLY A 69 2.65 10.39 -11.61
C GLY A 69 3.99 10.37 -12.33
N ILE A 70 4.65 11.53 -12.43
CA ILE A 70 5.97 11.69 -13.06
C ILE A 70 7.09 11.98 -12.05
N ALA A 71 6.77 11.89 -10.75
CA ALA A 71 7.72 12.06 -9.66
C ALA A 71 7.51 11.00 -8.59
N PHE A 72 8.59 10.70 -7.86
CA PHE A 72 8.58 9.78 -6.74
C PHE A 72 9.66 10.16 -5.72
N ASP A 73 9.41 9.80 -4.47
CA ASP A 73 10.35 9.98 -3.37
C ASP A 73 10.95 8.64 -2.96
N PHE A 74 12.18 8.68 -2.43
CA PHE A 74 12.84 7.52 -1.83
C PHE A 74 13.38 7.83 -0.45
N CYS A 75 13.59 6.78 0.34
CA CYS A 75 14.31 6.85 1.59
C CYS A 75 15.38 5.76 1.69
N ARG A 76 16.26 5.94 2.68
CA ARG A 76 17.25 4.95 3.08
C ARG A 76 16.57 3.76 3.76
N ASN A 77 17.00 2.54 3.44
CA ASN A 77 16.40 1.30 3.92
C ASN A 77 17.45 0.27 4.37
N ASP A 78 18.60 0.74 4.87
CA ASP A 78 19.69 -0.08 5.41
C ASP A 78 19.69 -0.19 6.96
N GLY A 79 18.66 0.36 7.62
CA GLY A 79 18.53 0.33 9.08
C GLY A 79 19.22 1.47 9.83
N THR A 80 19.94 2.37 9.15
CA THR A 80 20.67 3.49 9.80
C THR A 80 19.82 4.76 10.01
N GLY A 81 18.54 4.68 9.69
CA GLY A 81 17.57 5.79 9.75
C GLY A 81 17.17 6.27 8.36
N ALA A 82 15.86 6.34 8.10
CA ALA A 82 15.30 6.56 6.76
C ALA A 82 15.75 7.86 6.06
N TYR A 83 16.09 8.88 6.85
CA TYR A 83 16.54 10.20 6.36
C TYR A 83 17.91 10.60 6.93
N ASN A 84 18.69 9.64 7.42
CA ASN A 84 20.07 9.88 7.83
C ASN A 84 20.96 10.07 6.60
N ASP A 85 21.52 11.28 6.45
CA ASP A 85 22.36 11.71 5.32
C ASP A 85 23.77 12.12 5.74
N THR A 86 24.21 11.73 6.94
CA THR A 86 25.54 12.12 7.49
C THR A 86 26.73 11.65 6.65
N ASP A 87 26.56 10.56 5.90
CA ASP A 87 27.55 9.96 4.99
C ASP A 87 27.32 10.36 3.51
N GLY A 88 26.44 11.34 3.27
CA GLY A 88 26.06 11.80 1.93
C GLY A 88 25.25 10.78 1.12
N PHE A 89 24.57 9.84 1.78
CA PHE A 89 23.76 8.80 1.15
C PHE A 89 22.84 9.32 0.03
N PHE A 90 22.05 10.35 0.31
CA PHE A 90 21.10 10.87 -0.67
C PHE A 90 21.81 11.53 -1.85
N THR A 91 23.00 12.10 -1.63
CA THR A 91 23.82 12.66 -2.71
C THR A 91 24.33 11.56 -3.63
N LYS A 92 24.79 10.43 -3.08
CA LYS A 92 25.22 9.26 -3.87
C LYS A 92 24.07 8.70 -4.71
N VAL A 93 22.90 8.49 -4.09
CA VAL A 93 21.69 8.04 -4.81
C VAL A 93 21.26 9.06 -5.86
N GLY A 94 21.32 10.36 -5.52
CA GLY A 94 21.08 11.48 -6.43
C GLY A 94 21.88 11.39 -7.72
N GLN A 95 23.19 11.16 -7.62
CA GLN A 95 24.05 11.01 -8.80
C GLN A 95 23.70 9.77 -9.64
N ILE A 96 23.33 8.65 -9.00
CA ILE A 96 22.87 7.44 -9.71
C ILE A 96 21.58 7.74 -10.47
N GLY A 97 20.59 8.38 -9.84
CA GLY A 97 19.34 8.75 -10.50
C GLY A 97 19.57 9.69 -11.69
N LYS A 98 20.45 10.67 -11.54
CA LYS A 98 20.84 11.56 -12.66
C LYS A 98 21.47 10.79 -13.82
N SER A 99 22.32 9.81 -13.55
CA SER A 99 22.90 8.94 -14.59
C SER A 99 21.85 8.11 -15.35
N LEU A 100 20.68 7.89 -14.75
CA LEU A 100 19.53 7.21 -15.35
C LEU A 100 18.57 8.18 -16.06
N GLY A 101 18.87 9.48 -16.12
CA GLY A 101 18.05 10.51 -16.76
C GLY A 101 16.94 11.08 -15.87
N LEU A 102 16.97 10.84 -14.56
CA LEU A 102 16.08 11.50 -13.61
C LEU A 102 16.61 12.89 -13.25
N PHE A 103 15.69 13.84 -13.09
CA PHE A 103 15.98 15.07 -12.37
C PHE A 103 15.89 14.81 -10.87
N TRP A 104 16.86 15.32 -10.12
CA TRP A 104 16.98 15.12 -8.68
C TRP A 104 16.66 16.40 -7.89
N GLY A 105 15.75 16.33 -6.93
CA GLY A 105 15.33 17.47 -6.09
C GLY A 105 16.43 18.01 -5.18
N GLY A 106 17.53 17.26 -4.97
CA GLY A 106 18.72 17.75 -4.28
C GLY A 106 19.44 18.91 -5.00
N ASP A 107 19.20 19.06 -6.31
CA ASP A 107 19.77 20.15 -7.13
C ASP A 107 18.91 21.43 -7.10
N TRP A 108 17.74 21.43 -6.44
CA TRP A 108 16.92 22.64 -6.32
C TRP A 108 17.65 23.77 -5.56
N THR A 109 17.38 25.02 -5.96
CA THR A 109 18.02 26.21 -5.37
C THR A 109 17.38 26.64 -4.06
N SER A 110 16.11 26.31 -3.82
CA SER A 110 15.42 26.52 -2.55
C SER A 110 14.51 25.34 -2.22
N ILE A 111 14.40 25.02 -0.92
CA ILE A 111 13.78 23.79 -0.38
C ILE A 111 14.35 22.55 -1.08
N LYS A 112 15.64 22.26 -0.86
CA LYS A 112 16.29 21.06 -1.41
C LYS A 112 15.59 19.80 -0.92
N ASP A 113 15.00 19.06 -1.84
CA ASP A 113 14.28 17.83 -1.57
C ASP A 113 15.11 16.64 -2.04
N LYS A 114 16.06 16.24 -1.20
CA LYS A 114 17.01 15.17 -1.56
C LYS A 114 16.34 13.79 -1.78
N PRO A 115 15.22 13.45 -1.10
CA PRO A 115 14.40 12.28 -1.45
C PRO A 115 13.76 12.29 -2.84
N HIS A 116 13.59 13.45 -3.48
CA HIS A 116 12.73 13.59 -4.65
C HIS A 116 13.45 13.29 -5.97
N PHE A 117 12.80 12.52 -6.83
CA PHE A 117 13.13 12.38 -8.24
C PHE A 117 11.92 12.64 -9.13
N GLN A 118 12.19 13.13 -10.35
CA GLN A 118 11.18 13.26 -11.40
C GLN A 118 11.75 12.98 -12.78
N LEU A 119 10.88 12.58 -13.71
CA LEU A 119 11.24 12.37 -15.11
C LEU A 119 10.78 13.56 -15.95
N GLU A 120 11.71 14.30 -16.55
CA GLU A 120 11.41 15.56 -17.24
C GLU A 120 10.92 15.39 -18.68
N THR A 121 10.99 14.18 -19.24
CA THR A 121 10.53 13.86 -20.61
C THR A 121 9.10 14.34 -20.89
N TYR A 122 8.25 14.38 -19.85
CA TYR A 122 6.84 14.77 -19.92
C TYR A 122 6.59 16.25 -19.59
N GLY A 123 7.66 17.01 -19.29
CA GLY A 123 7.60 18.38 -18.80
C GLY A 123 7.30 18.43 -17.30
N THR A 124 6.63 19.51 -16.89
CA THR A 124 6.24 19.75 -15.49
C THR A 124 4.72 19.69 -15.34
N TRP A 125 4.24 19.75 -14.09
CA TRP A 125 2.81 19.87 -13.79
C TRP A 125 2.12 20.96 -14.61
N SER A 126 2.78 22.07 -14.94
CA SER A 126 2.18 23.18 -15.68
C SER A 126 2.02 22.83 -17.16
N SER A 127 3.03 22.19 -17.76
CA SER A 127 2.98 21.68 -19.13
C SER A 127 1.90 20.61 -19.28
N LEU A 128 1.82 19.68 -18.33
CA LEU A 128 0.81 18.63 -18.31
C LEU A 128 -0.60 19.19 -18.06
N GLN A 129 -0.74 20.18 -17.18
CA GLN A 129 -2.01 20.86 -16.96
C GLN A 129 -2.49 21.61 -18.21
N ALA A 130 -1.60 22.30 -18.90
CA ALA A 130 -1.93 23.00 -20.14
C ALA A 130 -2.38 22.01 -21.24
N LYS A 131 -1.73 20.85 -21.34
CA LYS A 131 -2.01 19.85 -22.38
C LYS A 131 -3.22 18.96 -22.09
N TYR A 132 -3.40 18.53 -20.85
CA TYR A 132 -4.39 17.51 -20.48
C TYR A 132 -5.48 18.02 -19.55
N GLY A 133 -5.36 19.22 -18.98
CA GLY A 133 -6.33 19.81 -18.05
C GLY A 133 -6.25 19.24 -16.64
N THR A 134 -6.44 17.93 -16.47
CA THR A 134 -6.43 17.26 -15.16
C THR A 134 -5.47 16.08 -15.13
N PRO A 135 -4.93 15.72 -13.94
CA PRO A 135 -4.16 14.49 -13.79
C PRO A 135 -4.88 13.24 -14.30
N SER A 136 -6.18 13.11 -14.04
CA SER A 136 -6.99 11.96 -14.51
C SER A 136 -7.01 11.84 -16.03
N GLN A 137 -7.08 12.96 -16.76
CA GLN A 137 -7.02 12.97 -18.23
C GLN A 137 -5.61 12.65 -18.74
N TYR A 138 -4.57 13.13 -18.06
CA TYR A 138 -3.20 12.75 -18.39
C TYR A 138 -2.95 11.27 -18.17
N PHE A 139 -3.37 10.75 -17.03
CA PHE A 139 -3.34 9.33 -16.72
C PHE A 139 -3.95 8.56 -17.89
N ALA A 140 -5.22 8.84 -18.24
CA ALA A 140 -5.90 8.18 -19.36
C ALA A 140 -5.16 8.20 -20.71
N SER A 141 -4.20 9.11 -20.91
CA SER A 141 -3.43 9.26 -22.15
C SER A 141 -2.22 8.33 -22.31
N TRP A 142 -1.81 7.58 -21.28
CA TRP A 142 -0.53 6.84 -21.28
C TRP A 142 -0.43 5.67 -22.28
N GLY A 143 -1.48 5.36 -23.04
CA GLY A 143 -1.48 4.38 -24.14
C GLY A 143 -1.26 2.91 -23.73
N GLY A 144 -0.64 2.67 -22.58
CA GLY A 144 -0.75 1.45 -21.80
C GLY A 144 -1.89 1.60 -20.81
N SER A 145 -2.71 0.56 -20.71
CA SER A 145 -3.90 0.47 -19.84
C SER A 145 -3.71 1.19 -18.51
N ILE A 146 -4.29 2.38 -18.42
CA ILE A 146 -4.82 2.86 -17.17
C ILE A 146 -5.96 1.91 -16.83
N PRO A 147 -5.99 1.28 -15.65
CA PRO A 147 -7.18 0.58 -15.22
C PRO A 147 -8.24 1.61 -14.83
N VAL A 148 -8.83 2.27 -15.83
CA VAL A 148 -10.17 2.83 -15.75
C VAL A 148 -10.99 2.06 -16.78
N ILE A 149 -11.78 1.16 -16.21
CA ILE A 149 -12.72 0.24 -16.82
C ILE A 149 -13.62 0.98 -17.82
N GLN A 150 -13.61 0.58 -19.11
CA GLN A 150 -14.82 0.41 -19.93
C GLN A 150 -14.67 -0.78 -20.89
N LYS A 151 -15.77 -1.53 -21.04
CA LYS A 151 -16.02 -2.78 -21.79
C LYS A 151 -15.62 -2.63 -23.29
N GLU A 152 -15.05 -3.60 -24.02
CA GLU A 152 -15.56 -4.95 -24.33
C GLU A 152 -14.46 -5.85 -24.98
N GLU A 153 -14.58 -7.16 -24.71
CA GLU A 153 -14.09 -8.37 -25.41
C GLU A 153 -12.62 -8.50 -25.93
N ALA A 154 -11.73 -9.00 -25.08
CA ALA A 154 -10.57 -9.83 -25.50
C ALA A 154 -10.13 -10.78 -24.36
N LYS A 155 -9.67 -11.98 -24.73
CA LYS A 155 -9.50 -13.19 -23.90
C LYS A 155 -8.95 -12.95 -22.49
N VAL A 156 -9.73 -13.45 -21.52
CA VAL A 156 -9.56 -13.32 -20.07
C VAL A 156 -8.24 -13.93 -19.59
N VAL A 157 -7.27 -13.09 -19.27
CA VAL A 157 -6.30 -13.38 -18.20
C VAL A 157 -6.84 -12.73 -16.94
N VAL A 158 -7.48 -13.53 -16.09
CA VAL A 158 -7.96 -13.06 -14.79
C VAL A 158 -6.74 -12.62 -13.98
N ASN A 159 -6.61 -11.32 -13.68
CA ASN A 159 -5.76 -10.92 -12.57
C ASN A 159 -6.45 -11.41 -11.29
N ASP A 160 -5.96 -12.52 -10.73
CA ASP A 160 -6.54 -13.19 -9.55
C ASP A 160 -6.81 -12.22 -8.39
N ASP A 161 -6.01 -11.15 -8.27
CA ASP A 161 -6.16 -10.12 -7.25
C ASP A 161 -7.42 -9.28 -7.44
N ILE A 162 -7.78 -8.92 -8.69
CA ILE A 162 -9.02 -8.17 -8.99
C ILE A 162 -10.24 -9.03 -8.62
N VAL A 163 -10.21 -10.32 -8.94
CA VAL A 163 -11.30 -11.24 -8.58
C VAL A 163 -11.40 -11.43 -7.07
N ALA A 164 -10.27 -11.56 -6.38
CA ALA A 164 -10.24 -11.65 -4.92
C ALA A 164 -10.79 -10.37 -4.26
N ILE A 165 -10.41 -9.19 -4.76
CA ILE A 165 -10.91 -7.91 -4.22
C ILE A 165 -12.41 -7.73 -4.49
N LYS A 166 -12.91 -8.08 -5.68
CA LYS A 166 -14.37 -8.07 -5.95
C LYS A 166 -15.12 -9.01 -5.02
N ALA A 167 -14.61 -10.23 -4.82
CA ALA A 167 -15.19 -11.19 -3.89
C ALA A 167 -15.22 -10.64 -2.45
N LEU A 168 -14.14 -9.99 -2.02
CA LEU A 168 -14.07 -9.30 -0.72
C LEU A 168 -15.11 -8.16 -0.62
N GLN A 169 -15.19 -7.27 -1.61
CA GLN A 169 -16.15 -6.16 -1.62
C GLN A 169 -17.59 -6.66 -1.53
N LYS A 170 -17.93 -7.67 -2.33
CA LYS A 170 -19.25 -8.33 -2.30
C LYS A 170 -19.53 -8.98 -0.95
N PHE A 171 -18.54 -9.65 -0.38
CA PHE A 171 -18.65 -10.23 0.95
C PHE A 171 -18.90 -9.17 2.03
N LEU A 172 -18.11 -8.09 2.04
CA LEU A 172 -18.22 -6.99 2.99
C LEU A 172 -19.61 -6.34 2.90
N ASN A 173 -20.08 -6.04 1.68
CA ASN A 173 -21.42 -5.53 1.42
C ASN A 173 -22.50 -6.45 2.01
N LYS A 174 -22.41 -7.75 1.71
CA LYS A 174 -23.34 -8.78 2.21
C LYS A 174 -23.34 -8.89 3.73
N LYS A 175 -22.19 -8.69 4.38
CA LYS A 175 -22.05 -8.73 5.84
C LYS A 175 -22.38 -7.42 6.55
N GLY A 176 -22.80 -6.39 5.82
CA GLY A 176 -23.19 -5.11 6.41
C GLY A 176 -22.04 -4.14 6.64
N PHE A 177 -20.80 -4.48 6.23
CA PHE A 177 -19.70 -3.53 6.25
C PHE A 177 -19.90 -2.50 5.13
N ARG A 178 -19.60 -1.24 5.44
CA ARG A 178 -19.86 -0.06 4.60
C ARG A 178 -18.63 0.83 4.58
N ASP A 179 -18.57 1.74 3.62
CA ASP A 179 -17.55 2.77 3.59
C ASP A 179 -17.69 3.77 4.76
N ASN A 180 -16.80 4.76 4.80
CA ASN A 180 -16.76 5.80 5.81
C ASN A 180 -17.95 6.78 5.75
N GLU A 181 -18.76 6.73 4.70
CA GLU A 181 -20.01 7.49 4.54
C GLU A 181 -21.24 6.62 4.84
N GLY A 182 -21.06 5.35 5.24
CA GLY A 182 -22.17 4.41 5.48
C GLY A 182 -22.77 3.80 4.20
N LYS A 183 -22.15 4.01 3.03
CA LYS A 183 -22.60 3.49 1.74
C LYS A 183 -22.03 2.10 1.44
N LYS A 184 -22.70 1.37 0.54
CA LYS A 184 -22.18 0.10 0.02
C LYS A 184 -20.91 0.36 -0.80
N LEU A 185 -19.98 -0.58 -0.73
CA LEU A 185 -18.79 -0.58 -1.58
C LEU A 185 -19.19 -0.81 -3.04
N VAL A 186 -18.50 -0.14 -3.94
CA VAL A 186 -18.53 -0.48 -5.36
C VAL A 186 -17.74 -1.78 -5.54
N GLU A 187 -18.31 -2.76 -6.25
CA GLU A 187 -17.69 -4.08 -6.49
C GLU A 187 -16.82 -4.04 -7.76
N ASP A 188 -15.89 -3.09 -7.78
CA ASP A 188 -15.03 -2.76 -8.93
C ASP A 188 -13.71 -3.56 -8.98
N GLY A 189 -13.33 -4.23 -7.88
CA GLY A 189 -12.06 -4.93 -7.76
C GLY A 189 -10.88 -4.04 -7.42
N LEU A 190 -11.14 -2.77 -7.07
CA LEU A 190 -10.14 -1.82 -6.62
C LEU A 190 -10.13 -1.73 -5.09
N LYS A 191 -8.96 -1.97 -4.50
CA LYS A 191 -8.77 -1.87 -3.06
C LYS A 191 -8.46 -0.43 -2.63
N GLY A 192 -9.39 0.48 -2.92
CA GLY A 192 -9.29 1.88 -2.49
C GLY A 192 -9.63 2.09 -1.01
N ASN A 193 -9.47 3.33 -0.53
CA ASN A 193 -9.69 3.71 0.88
C ASN A 193 -11.04 3.26 1.45
N LYS A 194 -12.10 3.26 0.62
CA LYS A 194 -13.44 2.79 1.03
C LYS A 194 -13.46 1.29 1.33
N THR A 195 -12.85 0.49 0.46
CA THR A 195 -12.68 -0.97 0.65
C THR A 195 -11.81 -1.23 1.89
N VAL A 196 -10.70 -0.50 2.04
CA VAL A 196 -9.80 -0.59 3.19
C VAL A 196 -10.53 -0.27 4.49
N PHE A 197 -11.28 0.82 4.55
CA PHE A 197 -12.06 1.21 5.72
C PHE A 197 -13.06 0.14 6.17
N ALA A 198 -13.85 -0.40 5.22
CA ALA A 198 -14.79 -1.47 5.49
C ALA A 198 -14.09 -2.76 5.94
N ASN A 199 -12.94 -3.08 5.34
CA ASN A 199 -12.14 -4.23 5.69
C ASN A 199 -11.46 -4.09 7.06
N THR A 200 -11.07 -2.88 7.45
CA THR A 200 -10.56 -2.57 8.80
C THR A 200 -11.65 -2.81 9.85
N LYS A 201 -12.89 -2.36 9.61
CA LYS A 201 -14.03 -2.67 10.50
C LYS A 201 -14.25 -4.17 10.62
N PHE A 202 -14.15 -4.88 9.51
CA PHE A 202 -14.25 -6.33 9.51
C PHE A 202 -13.14 -6.98 10.36
N LEU A 203 -11.88 -6.56 10.20
CA LEU A 203 -10.76 -7.04 11.01
C LEU A 203 -10.98 -6.75 12.51
N GLN A 204 -11.28 -5.51 12.88
CA GLN A 204 -11.53 -5.10 14.26
C GLN A 204 -12.63 -5.94 14.91
N THR A 205 -13.70 -6.23 14.15
CA THR A 205 -14.79 -7.10 14.60
C THR A 205 -14.28 -8.53 14.85
N MET A 206 -13.46 -9.08 13.96
CA MET A 206 -12.95 -10.45 14.11
C MET A 206 -11.93 -10.56 15.24
N LEU A 207 -11.05 -9.56 15.41
CA LEU A 207 -10.12 -9.45 16.52
C LEU A 207 -10.87 -9.45 17.87
N ASN A 208 -11.89 -8.59 18.01
CA ASN A 208 -12.72 -8.54 19.21
C ASN A 208 -13.42 -9.88 19.51
N LYS A 209 -13.90 -10.59 18.47
CA LYS A 209 -14.56 -11.90 18.63
C LYS A 209 -13.61 -13.02 19.06
N ASP A 210 -12.35 -12.93 18.69
CA ASP A 210 -11.29 -13.85 19.14
C ASP A 210 -10.65 -13.39 20.46
N GLY A 211 -11.16 -12.31 21.08
CA GLY A 211 -10.69 -11.83 22.38
C GLY A 211 -9.39 -11.02 22.31
N HIS A 212 -8.95 -10.60 21.13
CA HIS A 212 -7.80 -9.70 21.00
C HIS A 212 -8.15 -8.31 21.50
N THR A 213 -7.25 -7.74 22.30
CA THR A 213 -7.42 -6.47 23.01
C THR A 213 -6.17 -5.60 22.87
N ASP A 214 -6.29 -4.32 23.24
CA ASP A 214 -5.15 -3.42 23.38
C ASP A 214 -4.20 -3.85 24.52
N ALA A 215 -3.11 -3.11 24.75
CA ALA A 215 -2.13 -3.43 25.78
C ALA A 215 -2.76 -3.51 27.19
N GLU A 216 -3.82 -2.75 27.46
CA GLU A 216 -4.52 -2.68 28.74
C GLU A 216 -5.71 -3.66 28.84
N GLY A 217 -5.88 -4.56 27.88
CA GLY A 217 -6.94 -5.57 27.92
C GLY A 217 -8.33 -5.05 27.51
N ARG A 218 -8.42 -3.86 26.92
CA ARG A 218 -9.68 -3.26 26.47
C ARG A 218 -10.02 -3.70 25.05
N LYS A 219 -11.32 -3.80 24.77
CA LYS A 219 -11.84 -4.09 23.42
C LYS A 219 -11.50 -2.98 22.44
N LEU A 220 -11.35 -3.35 21.17
CA LEU A 220 -11.11 -2.42 20.08
C LEU A 220 -12.40 -1.69 19.70
N TYR A 221 -12.26 -0.42 19.32
CA TYR A 221 -13.33 0.28 18.60
C TYR A 221 -13.45 -0.29 17.20
N VAL A 222 -14.68 -0.48 16.72
CA VAL A 222 -14.97 -0.92 15.35
C VAL A 222 -15.29 0.33 14.51
N ASP A 223 -14.28 1.14 14.29
CA ASP A 223 -14.39 2.47 13.69
C ASP A 223 -13.93 2.51 12.23
N GLY A 224 -13.21 1.48 11.76
CA GLY A 224 -12.65 1.42 10.42
C GLY A 224 -11.33 2.14 10.25
N TYR A 225 -10.77 2.67 11.34
CA TYR A 225 -9.47 3.32 11.37
C TYR A 225 -8.48 2.45 12.14
N LYS A 226 -7.34 2.18 11.51
CA LYS A 226 -6.25 1.43 12.14
C LYS A 226 -5.48 2.34 13.10
N GLY A 227 -6.07 2.60 14.27
CA GLY A 227 -5.43 3.31 15.36
C GLY A 227 -4.50 2.42 16.19
N GLU A 228 -3.77 3.01 17.13
CA GLU A 228 -2.77 2.35 17.97
C GLU A 228 -3.28 1.07 18.63
N LYS A 229 -4.48 1.10 19.22
CA LYS A 229 -5.11 -0.08 19.84
C LYS A 229 -5.27 -1.25 18.87
N THR A 230 -5.69 -0.96 17.63
CA THR A 230 -5.86 -1.97 16.60
C THR A 230 -4.51 -2.57 16.22
N GLU A 231 -3.47 -1.73 16.07
CA GLU A 231 -2.11 -2.21 15.81
C GLU A 231 -1.56 -3.08 16.94
N GLN A 232 -1.74 -2.66 18.19
CA GLN A 232 -1.32 -3.43 19.38
C GLN A 232 -2.00 -4.82 19.41
N ALA A 233 -3.30 -4.89 19.11
CA ALA A 233 -4.01 -6.16 19.01
C ALA A 233 -3.52 -7.03 17.84
N MET A 234 -3.27 -6.43 16.66
CA MET A 234 -2.71 -7.14 15.49
C MET A 234 -1.31 -7.72 15.79
N ARG A 235 -0.48 -7.03 16.59
CA ARG A 235 0.85 -7.53 16.98
C ARG A 235 0.80 -8.81 17.83
N LYS A 236 -0.32 -9.05 18.52
CA LYS A 236 -0.56 -10.29 19.29
C LYS A 236 -1.07 -11.45 18.43
N VAL A 237 -1.44 -11.19 17.16
CA VAL A 237 -1.93 -12.24 16.26
C VAL A 237 -0.77 -13.03 15.68
N ILE A 238 -0.89 -14.36 15.78
CA ILE A 238 -0.05 -15.30 15.05
C ILE A 238 -0.98 -16.41 14.54
N CYS A 239 -1.28 -16.40 13.24
CA CYS A 239 -2.01 -17.49 12.60
C CYS A 239 -1.11 -18.32 11.68
N LYS A 240 -1.10 -19.64 11.83
CA LYS A 240 -0.27 -20.55 11.02
C LYS A 240 -0.85 -21.96 10.92
N MET A 241 -0.25 -22.81 10.09
CA MET A 241 -0.56 -24.24 10.07
C MET A 241 -0.48 -24.86 11.48
N PRO A 242 -1.38 -25.79 11.82
CA PRO A 242 -1.36 -26.47 13.10
C PRO A 242 -0.14 -27.38 13.22
N ASP A 243 0.39 -27.47 14.44
CA ASP A 243 1.37 -28.48 14.81
C ASP A 243 0.69 -29.88 14.73
N LYS A 244 1.47 -30.94 14.53
CA LYS A 244 0.94 -32.33 14.50
C LYS A 244 1.12 -33.02 15.84
N ASP A 245 0.17 -33.88 16.21
CA ASP A 245 0.30 -34.78 17.36
C ASP A 245 1.23 -35.98 17.03
N SER A 246 1.49 -36.83 18.03
CA SER A 246 2.32 -38.02 17.86
C SER A 246 1.78 -39.04 16.85
N LYS A 247 0.52 -38.91 16.43
CA LYS A 247 -0.14 -39.74 15.42
C LYS A 247 -0.23 -39.02 14.06
N GLY A 248 0.42 -37.86 13.90
CA GLY A 248 0.44 -37.08 12.67
C GLY A 248 -0.82 -36.26 12.40
N ARG A 249 -1.74 -36.14 13.38
CA ARG A 249 -3.00 -35.41 13.24
C ARG A 249 -2.82 -33.94 13.63
N ASN A 250 -3.53 -33.05 12.94
CA ASN A 250 -3.44 -31.61 13.19
C ASN A 250 -4.02 -31.21 14.55
N ILE A 251 -3.27 -30.41 15.32
CA ILE A 251 -3.70 -29.84 16.60
C ILE A 251 -4.25 -28.42 16.39
N TRP A 252 -5.58 -28.33 16.33
CA TRP A 252 -6.27 -27.06 16.13
C TRP A 252 -6.48 -26.30 17.46
N LYS A 253 -5.82 -25.15 17.62
CA LYS A 253 -5.90 -24.24 18.77
C LYS A 253 -6.35 -22.85 18.31
N ALA A 254 -7.47 -22.38 18.84
CA ALA A 254 -7.92 -21.02 18.61
C ALA A 254 -7.19 -20.01 19.54
N PRO A 255 -6.89 -18.78 19.09
CA PRO A 255 -7.03 -18.24 17.74
C PRO A 255 -5.82 -18.54 16.81
N LYS A 256 -4.81 -19.27 17.30
CA LYS A 256 -3.53 -19.53 16.60
C LYS A 256 -3.69 -20.20 15.23
N ASN A 257 -4.66 -21.09 15.04
CA ASN A 257 -4.86 -21.76 13.75
C ASN A 257 -6.33 -22.08 13.46
N LYS A 258 -7.24 -21.62 14.32
CA LYS A 258 -8.68 -21.73 14.17
C LYS A 258 -9.34 -20.50 14.76
N GLY A 259 -10.25 -19.81 14.08
CA GLY A 259 -10.91 -18.64 14.69
C GLY A 259 -11.52 -17.64 13.72
N ASN A 260 -12.01 -16.54 14.27
CA ASN A 260 -12.58 -15.44 13.50
C ASN A 260 -11.49 -14.63 12.77
N VAL A 261 -10.28 -14.55 13.30
CA VAL A 261 -9.14 -13.95 12.59
C VAL A 261 -8.71 -14.85 11.42
N VAL A 262 -8.75 -16.18 11.56
CA VAL A 262 -8.54 -17.09 10.42
C VAL A 262 -9.63 -16.89 9.35
N PHE A 263 -10.88 -16.71 9.76
CA PHE A 263 -11.97 -16.39 8.84
C PHE A 263 -11.77 -15.06 8.11
N TYR A 264 -11.24 -14.04 8.78
CA TYR A 264 -10.83 -12.78 8.15
C TYR A 264 -9.77 -13.01 7.08
N ILE A 265 -8.72 -13.76 7.41
CA ILE A 265 -7.61 -14.08 6.51
C ILE A 265 -8.16 -14.82 5.28
N GLN A 266 -8.93 -15.88 5.48
CA GLN A 266 -9.51 -16.69 4.39
C GLN A 266 -10.35 -15.85 3.44
N THR A 267 -11.11 -14.90 3.98
CA THR A 267 -11.92 -13.97 3.18
C THR A 267 -11.03 -13.05 2.33
N ASN A 268 -9.92 -12.54 2.89
CA ASN A 268 -9.02 -11.62 2.20
C ASN A 268 -8.17 -12.29 1.12
N VAL A 269 -7.79 -13.56 1.33
CA VAL A 269 -7.03 -14.35 0.34
C VAL A 269 -7.93 -15.23 -0.55
N ASN A 270 -9.25 -14.99 -0.50
CA ASN A 270 -10.27 -15.68 -1.28
C ASN A 270 -10.17 -17.22 -1.25
N THR A 271 -10.10 -17.78 -0.05
CA THR A 271 -10.11 -19.23 0.18
C THR A 271 -11.40 -19.65 0.89
N LYS A 272 -11.59 -20.95 1.09
CA LYS A 272 -12.75 -21.49 1.80
C LYS A 272 -12.82 -20.91 3.22
N ASN A 273 -13.93 -20.25 3.53
CA ASN A 273 -14.20 -19.63 4.82
C ASN A 273 -14.65 -20.64 5.90
N ASP A 274 -13.81 -21.61 6.24
CA ASP A 274 -14.11 -22.65 7.22
C ASP A 274 -13.55 -22.37 8.64
N LYS A 275 -12.83 -21.26 8.81
CA LYS A 275 -12.16 -20.83 10.04
C LYS A 275 -10.94 -21.68 10.44
N TYR A 276 -10.43 -22.57 9.59
CA TYR A 276 -9.25 -23.39 9.85
C TYR A 276 -8.07 -22.99 8.98
N TYR A 277 -6.92 -22.73 9.60
CA TYR A 277 -5.70 -22.33 8.90
C TYR A 277 -5.01 -23.58 8.32
N GLY A 278 -5.60 -24.14 7.27
CA GLY A 278 -5.10 -25.31 6.57
C GLY A 278 -4.13 -24.97 5.43
N PHE A 279 -3.69 -26.02 4.73
CA PHE A 279 -2.71 -25.94 3.65
C PHE A 279 -3.10 -24.92 2.55
N ASN A 280 -4.36 -24.92 2.14
CA ASN A 280 -4.85 -23.96 1.12
C ASN A 280 -4.79 -22.51 1.61
N THR A 281 -5.13 -22.27 2.89
CA THR A 281 -5.01 -20.95 3.51
C THR A 281 -3.53 -20.51 3.55
N GLN A 282 -2.63 -21.40 3.98
CA GLN A 282 -1.19 -21.10 4.03
C GLN A 282 -0.64 -20.77 2.64
N LYS A 283 -0.95 -21.58 1.63
CA LYS A 283 -0.51 -21.36 0.24
C LYS A 283 -0.99 -20.00 -0.30
N ALA A 284 -2.25 -19.63 0.00
CA ALA A 284 -2.80 -18.36 -0.42
C ALA A 284 -2.17 -17.18 0.34
N VAL A 285 -1.86 -17.34 1.63
CA VAL A 285 -1.13 -16.33 2.40
C VAL A 285 0.29 -16.12 1.89
N ILE A 286 1.01 -17.17 1.51
CA ILE A 286 2.35 -17.05 0.90
C ILE A 286 2.28 -16.22 -0.40
N ARG A 287 1.27 -16.50 -1.24
CA ARG A 287 1.05 -15.72 -2.47
C ARG A 287 0.78 -14.25 -2.16
N GLN A 288 -0.08 -13.98 -1.18
CA GLN A 288 -0.34 -12.61 -0.72
C GLN A 288 0.94 -11.93 -0.22
N GLN A 289 1.72 -12.61 0.62
CA GLN A 289 2.98 -12.09 1.15
C GLN A 289 3.95 -11.72 0.04
N ALA A 290 4.05 -12.57 -1.00
CA ALA A 290 4.84 -12.29 -2.19
C ALA A 290 4.33 -11.03 -2.93
N ASN A 291 3.02 -10.94 -3.19
CA ASN A 291 2.42 -9.79 -3.87
C ASN A 291 2.63 -8.47 -3.11
N HIS A 292 2.74 -8.52 -1.78
CA HIS A 292 2.99 -7.36 -0.93
C HIS A 292 4.46 -7.15 -0.56
N ASN A 293 5.39 -7.93 -1.15
CA ASN A 293 6.83 -7.85 -0.90
C ASN A 293 7.21 -7.96 0.59
N ILE A 294 6.56 -8.88 1.32
CA ILE A 294 6.87 -9.21 2.72
C ILE A 294 7.34 -10.67 2.85
N SER A 295 7.77 -11.07 4.05
CA SER A 295 8.21 -12.45 4.36
C SER A 295 7.17 -13.47 3.90
N GLN A 296 7.59 -14.43 3.08
CA GLN A 296 6.75 -15.47 2.44
C GLN A 296 6.70 -16.76 3.29
N ASP A 297 6.57 -16.60 4.60
CA ASP A 297 6.63 -17.70 5.58
C ASP A 297 5.30 -18.44 5.78
N GLY A 298 4.22 -17.96 5.17
CA GLY A 298 2.88 -18.53 5.35
C GLY A 298 2.36 -18.40 6.79
N ILE A 299 2.90 -17.44 7.54
CA ILE A 299 2.45 -17.07 8.89
C ILE A 299 1.77 -15.71 8.80
N THR A 300 0.53 -15.64 9.27
CA THR A 300 -0.17 -14.37 9.37
C THR A 300 0.11 -13.73 10.73
N GLY A 301 1.09 -12.82 10.75
CA GLY A 301 1.37 -11.90 11.85
C GLY A 301 1.04 -10.45 11.50
N PHE A 302 1.62 -9.49 12.25
CA PHE A 302 1.36 -8.06 12.07
C PHE A 302 1.56 -7.57 10.63
N ASN A 303 2.69 -7.87 10.00
CA ASN A 303 2.98 -7.39 8.63
C ASN A 303 1.99 -7.96 7.59
N THR A 304 1.65 -9.23 7.72
CA THR A 304 0.67 -9.89 6.85
C THR A 304 -0.72 -9.26 7.01
N LEU A 305 -1.20 -9.07 8.25
CA LEU A 305 -2.47 -8.36 8.50
C LEU A 305 -2.40 -6.88 8.08
N ASN A 306 -1.25 -6.24 8.23
CA ASN A 306 -1.12 -4.84 7.84
C ASN A 306 -1.16 -4.67 6.33
N SER A 307 -0.66 -5.65 5.55
CA SER A 307 -0.77 -5.63 4.10
C SER A 307 -2.21 -5.77 3.59
N THR A 308 -3.12 -6.27 4.43
CA THR A 308 -4.54 -6.40 4.07
C THR A 308 -5.32 -5.10 4.27
N LEU A 309 -4.71 -4.05 4.82
CA LEU A 309 -5.27 -2.73 5.04
C LEU A 309 -4.54 -1.70 4.18
#